data_AF-A0A552L1V3-F1
#
_entry.id   AF-A0A552L1V3-F1
#
_cell.length_a   1.000
_cell.length_b   1.000
_cell.length_c   1.000
_cell.angle_alpha   90.00
_cell.angle_beta   90.00
_cell.angle_gamma   90.00
#
_symmetry.space_group_name_H-M   'P 1'
#
loop_
_entity.id
_entity.type
_entity.pdbx_description
1 polymer ?
#
loop_
_entity_poly.entity_id
_entity_poly.type
_entity_poly.pdbx_seq_one_letter_code
_entity_poly.pdbx_strand_id
1 'polypeptide(L)'
;NTHPYRALLNCPQVHRIYLKELGEIQQLPLGVALMVLTTVEETQAPEKARYLLARTQEQIVDTEASRAIIEMIATIMVYKFTNLSRQEVDTMLGLQLADTRVYREAKEEGRQEGESALILRLLSRRIGEVTPEQRSQIQALSINQLEALGEALLDFTKPGDLEEWLRSHL
;
A
#
# COMPACT_ATOMS: atom_id res chain seq x y z
N ASN A 1 -6.29 -22.59 15.18
CA ASN A 1 -5.97 -23.63 16.19
C ASN A 1 -5.63 -22.95 17.51
N THR A 2 -6.60 -22.72 18.38
CA THR A 2 -6.45 -21.97 19.66
C THR A 2 -6.29 -22.89 20.89
N HIS A 3 -6.20 -24.20 20.66
CA HIS A 3 -6.15 -25.21 21.71
C HIS A 3 -5.06 -24.98 22.79
N PRO A 4 -3.82 -24.53 22.45
CA PRO A 4 -2.78 -24.25 23.45
C PRO A 4 -3.14 -23.09 24.39
N TYR A 5 -3.98 -22.16 23.93
CA TYR A 5 -4.35 -20.94 24.66
C TYR A 5 -5.72 -21.05 25.35
N ARG A 6 -6.37 -22.22 25.31
CA ARG A 6 -7.74 -22.40 25.82
C ARG A 6 -7.87 -22.02 27.30
N ALA A 7 -6.88 -22.36 28.14
CA ALA A 7 -6.88 -22.01 29.55
C ALA A 7 -6.82 -20.49 29.77
N LEU A 8 -6.04 -19.78 28.95
CA LEU A 8 -5.93 -18.31 29.00
C LEU A 8 -7.19 -17.64 28.47
N LEU A 9 -7.73 -18.11 27.33
CA LEU A 9 -8.92 -17.55 26.69
C LEU A 9 -10.22 -17.80 27.48
N ASN A 10 -10.24 -18.81 28.35
CA ASN A 10 -11.36 -19.12 29.24
C ASN A 10 -11.21 -18.51 30.65
N CYS A 11 -10.11 -17.81 30.91
CA CYS A 11 -9.90 -17.11 32.18
C CYS A 11 -10.90 -15.93 32.29
N PRO A 12 -11.44 -15.64 33.50
CA PRO A 12 -12.33 -14.49 33.71
C PRO A 12 -11.70 -13.12 33.39
N GLN A 13 -10.38 -13.06 33.21
CA GLN A 13 -9.66 -11.84 32.85
C GLN A 13 -9.65 -11.55 31.33
N VAL A 14 -10.11 -12.49 30.50
CA VAL A 14 -10.14 -12.34 29.04
C VAL A 14 -11.59 -12.28 28.57
N HIS A 15 -11.96 -11.16 27.95
CA HIS A 15 -13.24 -11.02 27.28
C HIS A 15 -13.05 -11.09 25.76
N ARG A 16 -13.72 -12.04 25.11
CA ARG A 16 -13.63 -12.25 23.66
C ARG A 16 -14.76 -11.52 22.97
N ILE A 17 -14.41 -10.63 22.06
CA ILE A 17 -15.36 -9.92 21.22
C ILE A 17 -15.16 -10.40 19.78
N TYR A 18 -16.21 -10.93 19.18
CA TYR A 18 -16.18 -11.34 17.78
C TYR A 18 -16.79 -10.25 16.91
N LEU A 19 -16.03 -9.76 15.93
CA LEU A 19 -16.49 -8.69 15.04
C LEU A 19 -17.78 -9.04 14.29
N LYS A 20 -18.01 -10.32 13.98
CA LYS A 20 -19.21 -10.83 13.32
C LYS A 20 -20.48 -10.78 14.19
N GLU A 21 -20.33 -10.61 15.51
CA GLU A 21 -21.43 -10.62 16.48
C GLU A 21 -21.81 -9.20 16.95
N LEU A 22 -21.15 -8.17 16.44
CA LEU A 22 -21.33 -6.78 16.88
C LEU A 22 -22.56 -6.09 16.25
N GLY A 23 -23.27 -6.76 15.35
CA GLY A 23 -24.48 -6.23 14.71
C GLY A 23 -24.21 -5.27 13.56
N GLU A 24 -25.16 -4.37 13.29
CA GLU A 24 -25.14 -3.48 12.13
C GLU A 24 -24.11 -2.34 12.27
N ILE A 25 -23.29 -2.16 11.23
CA ILE A 25 -22.24 -1.12 11.16
C ILE A 25 -22.75 0.28 11.51
N GLN A 26 -24.00 0.61 11.17
CA GLN A 26 -24.58 1.93 11.39
C GLN A 26 -24.78 2.27 12.87
N GLN A 27 -24.89 1.28 13.74
CA GLN A 27 -25.15 1.46 15.17
C GLN A 27 -23.86 1.44 15.99
N LEU A 28 -22.73 1.07 15.37
CA LEU A 28 -21.47 0.89 16.05
C LEU A 28 -20.70 2.22 16.22
N PRO A 29 -19.89 2.35 17.28
CA PRO A 29 -18.86 3.38 17.35
C PRO A 29 -17.94 3.31 16.13
N LEU A 30 -17.52 4.47 15.60
CA LEU A 30 -16.84 4.56 14.31
C LEU A 30 -15.61 3.64 14.20
N GLY A 31 -14.75 3.62 15.24
CA GLY A 31 -13.57 2.72 15.27
C GLY A 31 -13.93 1.23 15.24
N VAL A 32 -15.01 0.84 15.90
CA VAL A 32 -15.51 -0.55 15.87
C VAL A 32 -16.09 -0.87 14.50
N ALA A 33 -16.83 0.07 13.90
CA ALA A 33 -17.39 -0.10 12.57
C ALA A 33 -16.29 -0.27 11.49
N LEU A 34 -15.15 0.43 11.62
CA LEU A 34 -13.96 0.23 10.77
C LEU A 34 -13.41 -1.19 10.89
N MET A 35 -13.30 -1.72 12.11
CA MET A 35 -12.86 -3.10 12.30
C MET A 35 -13.86 -4.09 11.67
N VAL A 36 -15.16 -3.88 11.85
CA VAL A 36 -16.19 -4.72 11.26
C VAL A 36 -16.15 -4.68 9.73
N LEU A 37 -15.84 -3.54 9.11
CA LEU A 37 -15.70 -3.40 7.65
C LEU A 37 -14.72 -4.43 7.05
N THR A 38 -13.67 -4.80 7.78
CA THR A 38 -12.71 -5.84 7.34
C THR A 38 -13.38 -7.21 7.13
N THR A 39 -14.45 -7.48 7.90
CA THR A 39 -15.18 -8.75 7.91
C THR A 39 -16.45 -8.76 7.06
N VAL A 40 -16.87 -7.61 6.53
CA VAL A 40 -18.06 -7.49 5.67
C VAL A 40 -17.82 -8.18 4.33
N GLU A 41 -18.85 -8.85 3.80
CA GLU A 41 -18.84 -9.48 2.48
C GLU A 41 -18.60 -8.46 1.36
N GLU A 42 -17.90 -8.85 0.31
CA GLU A 42 -17.54 -7.97 -0.81
C GLU A 42 -18.75 -7.30 -1.48
N THR A 43 -19.89 -7.97 -1.54
CA THR A 43 -21.11 -7.41 -2.14
C THR A 43 -21.70 -6.24 -1.35
N GLN A 44 -21.45 -6.19 -0.04
CA GLN A 44 -21.99 -5.16 0.87
C GLN A 44 -20.95 -4.12 1.28
N ALA A 45 -19.66 -4.48 1.21
CA ALA A 45 -18.56 -3.61 1.62
C ALA A 45 -18.59 -2.21 0.96
N PRO A 46 -18.92 -2.04 -0.34
CA PRO A 46 -18.98 -0.73 -0.97
C PRO A 46 -19.99 0.22 -0.31
N GLU A 47 -21.19 -0.29 -0.02
CA GLU A 47 -22.24 0.50 0.61
C GLU A 47 -21.86 0.88 2.04
N LYS A 48 -21.38 -0.09 2.83
CA LYS A 48 -20.95 0.15 4.22
C LYS A 48 -19.75 1.11 4.28
N ALA A 49 -18.80 1.02 3.33
CA ALA A 49 -17.68 1.94 3.24
C ALA A 49 -18.13 3.37 2.91
N ARG A 50 -19.00 3.55 1.91
CA ARG A 50 -19.58 4.87 1.59
C ARG A 50 -20.31 5.49 2.77
N TYR A 51 -21.06 4.69 3.52
CA TYR A 51 -21.70 5.13 4.74
C TYR A 51 -20.67 5.63 5.78
N LEU A 52 -19.60 4.87 6.01
CA LEU A 52 -18.56 5.27 6.96
C LEU A 52 -17.80 6.51 6.52
N LEU A 53 -17.57 6.70 5.22
CA LEU A 53 -16.96 7.89 4.66
C LEU A 53 -17.82 9.14 4.92
N ALA A 54 -19.11 9.08 4.60
CA ALA A 54 -20.05 10.17 4.85
C ALA A 54 -20.12 10.50 6.35
N ARG A 55 -20.26 9.47 7.20
CA ARG A 55 -20.31 9.64 8.65
C ARG A 55 -19.03 10.26 9.21
N THR A 56 -17.87 9.90 8.68
CA THR A 56 -16.57 10.46 9.10
C THR A 56 -16.51 11.95 8.79
N GLN A 57 -16.94 12.35 7.59
CA GLN A 57 -16.97 13.75 7.16
C GLN A 57 -17.96 14.59 7.98
N GLU A 58 -19.09 14.02 8.39
CA GLU A 58 -20.12 14.71 9.17
C GLU A 58 -19.78 14.82 10.67
N GLN A 59 -19.22 13.77 11.27
CA GLN A 59 -19.10 13.67 12.73
C GLN A 59 -17.71 14.06 13.26
N ILE A 60 -16.67 14.04 12.43
CA ILE A 60 -15.30 14.28 12.86
C ILE A 60 -14.87 15.69 12.42
N VAL A 61 -14.81 16.61 13.39
CA VAL A 61 -14.38 18.00 13.18
C VAL A 61 -12.87 18.09 12.94
N ASP A 62 -12.09 17.23 13.59
CA ASP A 62 -10.64 17.19 13.41
C ASP A 62 -10.28 16.65 12.02
N THR A 63 -9.63 17.49 11.22
CA THR A 63 -9.27 17.18 9.85
C THR A 63 -8.23 16.07 9.77
N GLU A 64 -7.30 15.97 10.73
CA GLU A 64 -6.28 14.93 10.75
C GLU A 64 -6.88 13.56 11.08
N ALA A 65 -7.69 13.48 12.14
CA ALA A 65 -8.41 12.26 12.48
C ALA A 65 -9.36 11.81 11.36
N SER A 66 -10.10 12.75 10.75
CA SER A 66 -10.99 12.46 9.62
C SER A 66 -10.22 11.87 8.43
N ARG A 67 -9.08 12.48 8.08
CA ARG A 67 -8.18 11.97 7.03
C ARG A 67 -7.67 10.57 7.36
N ALA A 68 -7.19 10.32 8.58
CA ALA A 68 -6.67 9.03 8.99
C ALA A 68 -7.73 7.91 8.88
N ILE A 69 -8.99 8.23 9.20
CA ILE A 69 -10.10 7.27 9.07
C ILE A 69 -10.41 7.00 7.59
N ILE A 70 -10.46 8.03 6.75
CA ILE A 70 -10.65 7.87 5.30
C ILE A 70 -9.53 7.02 4.70
N GLU A 71 -8.28 7.26 5.11
CA GLU A 71 -7.12 6.45 4.69
C GLU A 71 -7.29 4.98 5.12
N MET A 72 -7.74 4.72 6.34
CA MET A 72 -8.01 3.36 6.82
C MET A 72 -9.11 2.67 6.00
N ILE A 73 -10.21 3.36 5.70
CA ILE A 73 -11.30 2.83 4.85
C ILE A 73 -10.75 2.49 3.47
N ALA A 74 -9.99 3.40 2.85
CA ALA A 74 -9.38 3.18 1.55
C ALA A 74 -8.47 1.95 1.56
N THR A 75 -7.60 1.83 2.57
CA THR A 75 -6.72 0.66 2.74
C THR A 75 -7.54 -0.62 2.84
N ILE A 76 -8.56 -0.69 3.70
CA ILE A 76 -9.42 -1.87 3.83
C ILE A 76 -10.04 -2.26 2.49
N MET A 77 -10.52 -1.28 1.72
CA MET A 77 -11.16 -1.53 0.42
C MET A 77 -10.17 -2.01 -0.63
N VAL A 78 -8.95 -1.44 -0.70
CA VAL A 78 -7.88 -1.92 -1.59
C VAL A 78 -7.51 -3.38 -1.29
N TYR A 79 -7.33 -3.72 -0.02
CA TYR A 79 -6.99 -5.09 0.37
C TYR A 79 -8.15 -6.07 0.18
N LYS A 80 -9.39 -5.61 0.30
CA LYS A 80 -10.57 -6.45 0.09
C LYS A 80 -10.81 -6.73 -1.39
N PHE A 81 -10.54 -5.77 -2.28
CA PHE A 81 -10.79 -5.88 -3.71
C PHE A 81 -9.49 -5.96 -4.52
N THR A 82 -8.70 -7.02 -4.29
CA THR A 82 -7.38 -7.19 -4.91
C THR A 82 -7.39 -7.32 -6.44
N ASN A 83 -8.55 -7.67 -7.02
CA ASN A 83 -8.73 -7.81 -8.46
C ASN A 83 -9.23 -6.53 -9.15
N LEU A 84 -9.58 -5.49 -8.38
CA LEU A 84 -10.04 -4.22 -8.93
C LEU A 84 -8.87 -3.25 -9.09
N SER A 85 -8.91 -2.49 -10.18
CA SER A 85 -8.04 -1.35 -10.34
C SER A 85 -8.41 -0.24 -9.36
N ARG A 86 -7.45 0.65 -9.12
CA ARG A 86 -7.68 1.85 -8.32
C ARG A 86 -8.89 2.66 -8.81
N GLN A 87 -9.06 2.84 -10.12
CA GLN A 87 -10.14 3.64 -10.68
C GLN A 87 -11.52 3.00 -10.42
N GLU A 88 -11.60 1.68 -10.42
CA GLU A 88 -12.82 0.95 -10.09
C GLU A 88 -13.18 1.11 -8.60
N VAL A 89 -12.18 1.05 -7.71
CA VAL A 89 -12.38 1.30 -6.27
C VAL A 89 -12.79 2.75 -6.00
N ASP A 90 -12.16 3.73 -6.66
CA ASP A 90 -12.53 5.16 -6.58
C ASP A 90 -14.00 5.36 -7.02
N THR A 91 -14.37 4.80 -8.18
CA THR A 91 -15.73 4.88 -8.73
C THR A 91 -16.76 4.24 -7.80
N MET A 92 -16.42 3.07 -7.26
CA MET A 92 -17.25 2.33 -6.31
C MET A 92 -17.51 3.13 -5.03
N LEU A 93 -16.52 3.86 -4.54
CA LEU A 93 -16.63 4.66 -3.32
C LEU A 93 -17.15 6.08 -3.57
N GLY A 94 -17.20 6.53 -4.82
CA GLY A 94 -17.58 7.89 -5.17
C GLY A 94 -16.60 8.94 -4.66
N LEU A 95 -15.34 8.57 -4.46
CA LEU A 95 -14.28 9.43 -3.93
C LEU A 95 -13.01 9.28 -4.76
N GLN A 96 -12.25 10.36 -4.86
CA GLN A 96 -10.90 10.30 -5.41
C GLN A 96 -9.92 9.95 -4.28
N LEU A 97 -9.45 8.71 -4.23
CA LEU A 97 -8.50 8.27 -3.20
C LEU A 97 -7.04 8.56 -3.58
N ALA A 98 -6.79 9.32 -4.65
CA ALA A 98 -5.46 9.62 -5.19
C ALA A 98 -4.43 10.08 -4.16
N ASP A 99 -4.90 10.80 -3.15
CA ASP A 99 -4.07 11.44 -2.15
C ASP A 99 -3.88 10.61 -0.87
N THR A 100 -4.49 9.42 -0.80
CA THR A 100 -4.28 8.55 0.36
C THR A 100 -2.87 7.95 0.31
N ARG A 101 -2.34 7.69 1.50
CA ARG A 101 -0.99 7.17 1.66
C ARG A 101 -0.77 5.84 0.91
N VAL A 102 -1.71 4.90 1.00
CA VAL A 102 -1.60 3.58 0.36
C VAL A 102 -1.45 3.68 -1.16
N TYR A 103 -2.15 4.61 -1.82
CA TYR A 103 -2.02 4.77 -3.27
C TYR A 103 -0.77 5.54 -3.67
N ARG A 104 -0.32 6.50 -2.86
CA ARG A 104 0.94 7.22 -3.13
C ARG A 104 2.16 6.30 -3.00
N GLU A 105 2.20 5.48 -1.94
CA GLU A 105 3.27 4.49 -1.74
C GLU A 105 3.29 3.47 -2.88
N ALA A 106 2.14 2.87 -3.22
CA ALA A 106 2.05 1.91 -4.32
C ALA A 106 2.44 2.51 -5.69
N LYS A 107 2.10 3.79 -5.92
CA LYS A 107 2.49 4.49 -7.16
C LYS A 107 4.01 4.73 -7.22
N GLU A 108 4.60 5.14 -6.11
CA GLU A 108 6.05 5.40 -6.05
C GLU A 108 6.86 4.11 -6.16
N GLU A 109 6.44 3.04 -5.48
CA GLU A 109 7.02 1.70 -5.61
C GLU A 109 6.95 1.22 -7.06
N GLY A 110 5.79 1.29 -7.70
CA GLY A 110 5.63 0.92 -9.11
C GLY A 110 6.48 1.76 -10.07
N ARG A 111 6.71 3.04 -9.75
CA ARG A 111 7.61 3.91 -10.52
C ARG A 111 9.07 3.48 -10.35
N GLN A 112 9.50 3.22 -9.11
CA GLN A 112 10.85 2.76 -8.80
C GLN A 112 11.16 1.43 -9.48
N GLU A 113 10.24 0.45 -9.38
CA GLU A 113 10.37 -0.85 -10.05
C GLU A 113 10.45 -0.71 -11.57
N GLY A 114 9.58 0.14 -12.15
CA GLY A 114 9.55 0.39 -13.59
C GLY A 114 10.83 1.03 -14.12
N GLU A 115 11.33 2.06 -13.43
CA GLU A 115 12.58 2.74 -13.79
C GLU A 115 13.79 1.81 -13.62
N SER A 116 13.88 1.10 -12.50
CA SER A 116 14.94 0.11 -12.26
C SER A 116 14.95 -0.98 -13.35
N ALA A 117 13.78 -1.54 -13.68
CA ALA A 117 13.67 -2.55 -14.73
C ALA A 117 14.09 -2.02 -16.11
N LEU A 118 13.75 -0.77 -16.43
CA LEU A 118 14.17 -0.13 -17.68
C LEU A 118 15.69 0.10 -17.71
N ILE A 119 16.25 0.68 -16.65
CA ILE A 119 17.69 0.93 -16.50
C ILE A 119 18.48 -0.38 -16.62
N LEU A 120 18.06 -1.44 -15.94
CA LEU A 120 18.70 -2.75 -16.04
C LEU A 120 18.72 -3.30 -17.47
N ARG A 121 17.62 -3.13 -18.21
CA ARG A 121 17.54 -3.53 -19.64
C ARG A 121 18.45 -2.68 -20.51
N LEU A 122 18.54 -1.37 -20.26
CA LEU A 122 19.41 -0.46 -21.01
C LEU A 122 20.89 -0.73 -20.74
N LEU A 123 21.28 -0.89 -19.48
CA LEU A 123 22.64 -1.29 -19.08
C LEU A 123 23.02 -2.62 -19.73
N SER A 124 22.13 -3.61 -19.66
CA SER A 124 22.36 -4.93 -20.27
C SER A 124 22.63 -4.84 -21.78
N ARG A 125 22.00 -3.88 -22.47
CA ARG A 125 22.22 -3.63 -23.91
C ARG A 125 23.47 -2.83 -24.21
N ARG A 126 23.86 -1.89 -23.33
CA ARG A 126 24.88 -0.89 -23.60
C ARG A 126 26.28 -1.32 -23.18
N ILE A 127 26.39 -1.96 -22.02
CA ILE A 127 27.67 -2.39 -21.44
C ILE A 127 27.79 -3.91 -21.29
N GLY A 128 26.74 -4.68 -21.61
CA GLY A 128 26.74 -6.13 -21.51
C GLY A 128 26.23 -6.61 -20.16
N GLU A 129 26.75 -7.73 -19.66
CA GLU A 129 26.18 -8.42 -18.49
C GLU A 129 26.19 -7.56 -17.21
N VAL A 130 25.01 -7.37 -16.62
CA VAL A 130 24.84 -6.75 -15.29
C VAL A 130 24.73 -7.87 -14.25
N THR A 131 25.67 -7.91 -13.29
CA THR A 131 25.77 -8.99 -12.31
C THR A 131 24.58 -8.98 -11.33
N PRO A 132 24.27 -10.10 -10.66
CA PRO A 132 23.21 -10.14 -9.64
C PRO A 132 23.38 -9.11 -8.52
N GLU A 133 24.62 -8.84 -8.11
CA GLU A 133 24.95 -7.86 -7.07
C GLU A 133 24.62 -6.44 -7.56
N GLN A 134 25.05 -6.08 -8.77
CA GLN A 134 24.72 -4.80 -9.39
C GLN A 134 23.21 -4.64 -9.56
N ARG A 135 22.50 -5.70 -9.96
CA ARG A 135 21.03 -5.68 -10.06
C ARG A 135 20.38 -5.37 -8.72
N SER A 136 20.81 -6.05 -7.66
CA SER A 136 20.28 -5.81 -6.32
C SER A 136 20.56 -4.38 -5.84
N GLN A 137 21.76 -3.84 -6.13
CA GLN A 137 22.09 -2.46 -5.80
C GLN A 137 21.19 -1.47 -6.55
N ILE A 138 21.00 -1.66 -7.86
CA ILE A 138 20.16 -0.81 -8.69
C ILE A 138 18.69 -0.87 -8.26
N GLN A 139 18.18 -2.04 -7.87
CA GLN A 139 16.81 -2.18 -7.34
C GLN A 139 16.61 -1.50 -5.99
N ALA A 140 17.68 -1.30 -5.21
CA ALA A 140 17.63 -0.60 -3.93
C ALA A 140 17.80 0.93 -4.05
N LEU A 141 18.12 1.45 -5.25
CA LEU A 141 18.29 2.88 -5.46
C LEU A 141 16.97 3.62 -5.30
N SER A 142 17.01 4.77 -4.64
CA SER A 142 15.89 5.72 -4.64
C SER A 142 15.62 6.23 -6.06
N ILE A 143 14.44 6.79 -6.29
CA ILE A 143 14.09 7.18 -7.64
C ILE A 143 14.97 8.32 -8.18
N ASN A 144 15.35 9.28 -7.35
CA ASN A 144 16.30 10.32 -7.78
C ASN A 144 17.65 9.74 -8.21
N GLN A 145 18.11 8.65 -7.57
CA GLN A 145 19.33 7.95 -7.96
C GLN A 145 19.13 7.14 -9.24
N LEU A 146 17.94 6.54 -9.45
CA LEU A 146 17.59 5.88 -10.71
C LEU A 146 17.56 6.88 -11.87
N GLU A 147 16.96 8.05 -11.69
CA GLU A 147 16.95 9.12 -12.69
C GLU A 147 18.38 9.57 -13.02
N ALA A 148 19.22 9.80 -12.01
CA ALA A 148 20.63 10.16 -12.21
C ALA A 148 21.44 9.04 -12.92
N LEU A 149 21.19 7.78 -12.57
CA LEU A 149 21.77 6.64 -13.30
C LEU A 149 21.24 6.57 -14.73
N GLY A 150 19.97 6.92 -14.95
CA GLY A 150 19.31 7.01 -16.25
C GLY A 150 20.00 7.99 -17.20
N GLU A 151 20.50 9.10 -16.68
CA GLU A 151 21.29 10.06 -17.45
C GLU A 151 22.73 9.58 -17.65
N ALA A 152 23.41 9.19 -16.56
CA ALA A 152 24.80 8.75 -16.61
C ALA A 152 25.00 7.52 -17.50
N LEU A 153 24.01 6.61 -17.53
CA LEU A 153 24.06 5.41 -18.36
C LEU A 153 24.08 5.74 -19.84
N LEU A 154 23.81 6.98 -20.28
CA LEU A 154 23.95 7.43 -21.67
C LEU A 154 25.39 7.80 -22.06
N ASP A 155 26.30 7.91 -21.10
CA ASP A 155 27.72 8.18 -21.34
C ASP A 155 28.64 6.96 -21.11
N PHE A 156 28.12 5.90 -20.48
CA PHE A 156 28.83 4.62 -20.34
C PHE A 156 29.34 4.02 -21.67
N THR A 157 30.55 3.47 -21.64
CA THR A 157 31.22 2.84 -22.78
C THR A 157 31.72 1.44 -22.46
N LYS A 158 31.89 1.11 -21.17
CA LYS A 158 32.41 -0.19 -20.70
C LYS A 158 31.74 -0.63 -19.39
N PRO A 159 31.77 -1.94 -19.05
CA PRO A 159 31.19 -2.45 -17.80
C PRO A 159 31.67 -1.75 -16.53
N GLY A 160 32.95 -1.34 -16.48
CA GLY A 160 33.53 -0.68 -15.32
C GLY A 160 32.94 0.70 -14.99
N ASP A 161 32.28 1.36 -15.95
CA ASP A 161 31.67 2.68 -15.72
C ASP A 161 30.50 2.57 -14.72
N LEU A 162 29.74 1.46 -14.77
CA LEU A 162 28.67 1.18 -13.83
C LEU A 162 29.22 0.94 -12.42
N GLU A 163 30.32 0.20 -12.28
CA GLU A 163 30.95 -0.05 -10.98
C GLU A 163 31.47 1.23 -10.33
N GLU A 164 32.07 2.11 -11.13
CA GLU A 164 32.57 3.41 -10.66
C GLU A 164 31.42 4.34 -10.25
N TRP A 165 30.33 4.35 -11.02
CA TRP A 165 29.14 5.11 -10.69
C TRP A 165 28.50 4.62 -9.38
N LEU A 166 28.27 3.31 -9.25
CA LEU A 166 27.67 2.72 -8.05
C LEU A 166 28.52 2.99 -6.80
N ARG A 167 29.86 2.96 -6.90
CA ARG A 167 30.75 3.26 -5.77
C ARG A 167 30.73 4.73 -5.34
N SER A 168 30.43 5.66 -6.26
CA SER A 168 30.44 7.10 -5.97
C SER A 168 29.09 7.63 -5.48
N HIS A 169 28.00 6.88 -5.67
CA HIS A 169 26.63 7.32 -5.40
C HIS A 169 25.84 6.41 -4.43
N LEU A 170 26.47 5.36 -3.90
CA LEU A 170 26.01 4.51 -2.79
C LEU A 170 26.92 4.73 -1.57
#